data_AF-A0A925BDL0-F1
#
_entry.id   AF-A0A925BDL0-F1
#
_cell.length_a   1.000
_cell.length_b   1.000
_cell.length_c   1.000
_cell.angle_alpha   90.00
_cell.angle_beta   90.00
_cell.angle_gamma   90.00
#
_symmetry.space_group_name_H-M   'P 1'
#
loop_
_entity.id
_entity.type
_entity.pdbx_description
1 polymer ?
#
loop_
_entity_poly.entity_id
_entity_poly.type
_entity_poly.pdbx_seq_one_letter_code
_entity_poly.pdbx_strand_id
1 'polypeptide(L)'
;CRGPLGAGMEETYQITSALKFLPWGKSVAVVTDARFSGVSTGACIGHVGPEALAGGPVGKLRDGDLLEIIVDRVGLTGAVNFVGENGVVLGSEWGTAELLRRPLRADLEADPDLPDDTRLWAALQNASGGTWGGCVYDADAIVARLSQP
;
A
#
# COMPACT_ATOMS: atom_id res chain seq x y z
N CYS A 1 -7.14 0.07 -5.69
CA CYS A 1 -5.77 0.40 -5.18
C CYS A 1 -5.57 1.91 -5.24
N ARG A 2 -4.71 2.49 -4.39
CA ARG A 2 -4.55 3.96 -4.31
C ARG A 2 -3.09 4.43 -4.36
N GLY A 3 -2.14 3.52 -4.59
CA GLY A 3 -0.73 3.85 -4.83
C GLY A 3 -0.49 4.69 -6.09
N PRO A 4 0.79 4.97 -6.42
CA PRO A 4 1.18 5.78 -7.58
C PRO A 4 0.54 5.34 -8.89
N LEU A 5 0.66 4.05 -9.24
CA LEU A 5 0.08 3.51 -10.48
C LEU A 5 -1.45 3.46 -10.41
N GLY A 6 -2.02 3.39 -9.21
CA GLY A 6 -3.46 3.26 -9.00
C GLY A 6 -4.21 4.57 -9.14
N ALA A 7 -3.81 5.57 -8.37
CA ALA A 7 -4.52 6.84 -8.25
C ALA A 7 -3.59 8.05 -8.11
N GLY A 8 -2.29 7.91 -8.36
CA GLY A 8 -1.33 8.99 -8.13
C GLY A 8 -0.91 9.18 -6.67
N MET A 9 -1.16 8.20 -5.80
CA MET A 9 -0.73 8.22 -4.40
C MET A 9 -1.33 9.40 -3.60
N GLU A 10 -2.65 9.58 -3.69
CA GLU A 10 -3.38 10.65 -3.02
C GLU A 10 -3.35 10.57 -1.48
N GLU A 11 -3.74 11.65 -0.82
CA GLU A 11 -3.93 11.66 0.63
C GLU A 11 -5.30 11.11 1.02
N THR A 12 -5.31 10.09 1.88
CA THR A 12 -6.51 9.38 2.34
C THR A 12 -7.22 10.14 3.48
N TYR A 13 -7.48 11.43 3.30
CA TYR A 13 -8.07 12.29 4.36
C TYR A 13 -9.55 12.00 4.62
N GLN A 14 -10.34 11.73 3.58
CA GLN A 14 -11.79 11.58 3.73
C GLN A 14 -12.16 10.43 4.67
N ILE A 15 -11.46 9.29 4.55
CA ILE A 15 -11.69 8.11 5.40
C ILE A 15 -11.28 8.39 6.85
N THR A 16 -10.10 8.96 7.07
CA THR A 16 -9.61 9.21 8.44
C THR A 16 -10.43 10.29 9.15
N SER A 17 -10.90 11.30 8.42
CA SER A 17 -11.81 12.32 8.93
C SER A 17 -13.16 11.72 9.33
N ALA A 18 -13.74 10.83 8.51
CA ALA A 18 -14.99 10.16 8.86
C ALA A 18 -14.85 9.28 10.12
N LEU A 19 -13.78 8.49 10.21
CA LEU A 19 -13.52 7.63 11.37
C LEU A 19 -13.37 8.41 12.66
N LYS A 20 -12.77 9.61 12.61
CA LYS A 20 -12.57 10.48 13.78
C LYS A 20 -13.87 10.84 14.51
N PHE A 21 -14.98 10.97 13.79
CA PHE A 21 -16.28 11.33 14.37
C PHE A 21 -17.13 10.13 14.80
N LEU A 22 -16.64 8.90 14.59
CA LEU A 22 -17.32 7.69 14.99
C LEU A 22 -16.82 7.21 16.36
N PRO A 23 -17.70 6.91 17.33
CA PRO A 23 -17.30 6.49 18.69
C PRO A 23 -16.36 5.27 18.73
N TRP A 24 -16.48 4.38 17.74
CA TRP A 24 -15.69 3.17 17.57
C TRP A 24 -14.55 3.32 16.55
N GLY A 25 -14.40 4.48 15.91
CA GLY A 25 -13.37 4.70 14.87
C GLY A 25 -11.94 4.51 15.39
N LYS A 26 -11.71 4.76 16.68
CA LYS A 26 -10.41 4.49 17.34
C LYS A 26 -10.00 3.01 17.38
N SER A 27 -10.93 2.10 17.12
CA SER A 27 -10.70 0.65 17.08
C SER A 27 -10.43 0.14 15.65
N VAL A 28 -10.39 1.02 14.66
CA VAL A 28 -10.14 0.70 13.26
C VAL A 28 -8.73 1.16 12.89
N ALA A 29 -7.94 0.24 12.33
CA ALA A 29 -6.69 0.59 11.66
C ALA A 29 -6.93 0.75 10.16
N VAL A 30 -6.25 1.70 9.53
CA VAL A 30 -6.31 1.94 8.08
C VAL A 30 -4.94 1.70 7.49
N VAL A 31 -4.85 0.78 6.52
CA VAL A 31 -3.62 0.43 5.81
C VAL A 31 -3.82 0.73 4.34
N THR A 32 -2.85 1.41 3.71
CA THR A 32 -2.95 1.79 2.29
C THR A 32 -1.57 1.89 1.63
N ASP A 33 -1.53 1.63 0.32
CA ASP A 33 -0.39 1.95 -0.56
C ASP A 33 -0.32 3.44 -0.95
N ALA A 34 -1.29 4.24 -0.51
CA ALA A 34 -1.32 5.70 -0.66
C ALA A 34 -0.73 6.43 0.56
N ARG A 35 -1.06 7.72 0.72
CA ARG A 35 -0.57 8.57 1.82
C ARG A 35 -1.69 8.92 2.80
N PHE A 36 -1.30 9.43 3.96
CA PHE A 36 -2.20 10.08 4.91
C PHE A 36 -1.80 11.54 5.07
N SER A 37 -2.79 12.41 5.29
CA SER A 37 -2.53 13.79 5.69
C SER A 37 -2.10 13.84 7.15
N GLY A 38 -1.32 14.86 7.53
CA GLY A 38 -0.84 15.06 8.91
C GLY A 38 -1.93 15.31 9.96
N VAL A 39 -3.20 15.42 9.55
CA VAL A 39 -4.37 15.57 10.43
C VAL A 39 -5.00 14.21 10.78
N SER A 40 -4.55 13.13 10.16
CA SER A 40 -5.07 11.78 10.42
C SER A 40 -4.73 11.32 11.84
N THR A 41 -5.72 10.77 12.54
CA THR A 41 -5.58 10.30 13.93
C THR A 41 -5.91 8.81 14.04
N GLY A 42 -5.15 8.07 14.85
CA GLY A 42 -5.32 6.61 15.03
C GLY A 42 -4.25 5.79 14.31
N ALA A 43 -4.48 4.49 14.17
CA ALA A 43 -3.53 3.57 13.52
C ALA A 43 -3.65 3.68 11.98
N CYS A 44 -2.96 4.66 11.40
CA CYS A 44 -2.92 4.91 9.95
C CYS A 44 -1.54 4.54 9.40
N ILE A 45 -1.44 3.52 8.55
CA ILE A 45 -0.20 3.00 7.98
C ILE A 45 -0.25 3.18 6.46
N GLY A 46 0.41 4.23 5.98
CA GLY A 46 0.52 4.56 4.56
C GLY A 46 1.83 4.07 3.95
N HIS A 47 2.03 4.36 2.67
CA HIS A 47 3.24 4.05 1.90
C HIS A 47 3.59 2.55 1.90
N VAL A 48 2.59 1.67 2.02
CA VAL A 48 2.82 0.23 1.97
C VAL A 48 3.34 -0.13 0.57
N GLY A 49 4.56 -0.67 0.54
CA GLY A 49 5.31 -0.97 -0.68
C GLY A 49 5.79 -2.43 -0.74
N PRO A 50 5.94 -3.03 -1.93
CA PRO A 50 5.47 -2.52 -3.23
C PRO A 50 3.96 -2.25 -3.26
N GLU A 51 3.51 -1.31 -4.09
CA GLU A 51 2.07 -0.99 -4.19
C GLU A 51 1.27 -2.15 -4.81
N ALA A 52 -0.05 -2.12 -4.69
CA ALA A 52 -0.90 -3.21 -5.17
C ALA A 52 -0.73 -3.49 -6.69
N LEU A 53 -0.70 -2.46 -7.53
CA LEU A 53 -0.53 -2.61 -8.98
C LEU A 53 0.90 -2.97 -9.40
N ALA A 54 1.87 -2.80 -8.52
CA ALA A 54 3.24 -3.27 -8.71
C ALA A 54 3.44 -4.73 -8.23
N GLY A 55 2.36 -5.45 -7.92
CA GLY A 55 2.41 -6.84 -7.45
C GLY A 55 2.65 -7.01 -5.96
N GLY A 56 2.55 -5.92 -5.18
CA GLY A 56 2.82 -5.94 -3.76
C GLY A 56 1.82 -6.75 -2.93
N PRO A 57 2.20 -7.16 -1.70
CA PRO A 57 1.35 -7.99 -0.84
C PRO A 57 -0.03 -7.40 -0.56
N VAL A 58 -0.13 -6.07 -0.43
CA VAL A 58 -1.41 -5.38 -0.16
C VAL A 58 -2.45 -5.62 -1.26
N GLY A 59 -2.03 -5.84 -2.52
CA GLY A 59 -2.91 -6.19 -3.63
C GLY A 59 -3.44 -7.63 -3.61
N LYS A 60 -2.99 -8.46 -2.67
CA LYS A 60 -3.38 -9.87 -2.55
C LYS A 60 -4.32 -10.12 -1.36
N LEU A 61 -4.42 -9.18 -0.44
CA LEU A 61 -5.30 -9.25 0.72
C LEU A 61 -6.77 -9.23 0.29
N ARG A 62 -7.62 -9.93 1.05
CA ARG A 62 -9.04 -10.14 0.79
C ARG A 62 -9.85 -9.89 2.06
N ASP A 63 -11.14 -9.65 1.89
CA ASP A 63 -12.05 -9.52 3.03
C ASP A 63 -12.04 -10.82 3.86
N GLY A 64 -12.01 -10.67 5.19
CA GLY A 64 -11.87 -11.78 6.13
C GLY A 64 -10.43 -12.16 6.47
N ASP A 65 -9.43 -11.60 5.78
CA ASP A 65 -8.03 -11.73 6.18
C ASP A 65 -7.77 -11.05 7.54
N LEU A 66 -6.93 -11.66 8.37
CA LEU A 66 -6.52 -11.15 9.66
C LEU A 66 -5.11 -10.57 9.58
N LEU A 67 -5.00 -9.31 9.99
CA LEU A 67 -3.73 -8.58 10.07
C LEU A 67 -3.34 -8.32 11.52
N GLU A 68 -2.06 -8.52 11.81
CA GLU A 68 -1.42 -8.10 13.06
C GLU A 68 -0.59 -6.85 12.80
N ILE A 69 -0.76 -5.83 13.64
CA ILE A 69 0.00 -4.59 13.58
C ILE A 69 0.81 -4.46 14.87
N ILE A 70 2.13 -4.44 14.74
CA ILE A 70 3.06 -4.30 15.86
C ILE A 70 3.74 -2.93 15.73
N VAL A 71 3.77 -2.17 16.83
CA VAL A 71 4.50 -0.90 16.92
C VAL A 71 5.29 -0.88 18.22
N ASP A 72 6.60 -1.06 18.12
CA ASP A 72 7.54 -0.91 19.22
C ASP A 72 8.09 0.52 19.26
N ARG A 73 7.68 1.25 20.30
CA ARG A 73 8.04 2.66 20.51
C ARG A 73 9.40 2.84 21.19
N VAL A 74 9.99 1.77 21.72
CA VAL A 74 11.30 1.80 22.38
C VAL A 74 12.38 1.39 21.37
N GLY A 75 12.19 0.25 20.72
CA GLY A 75 13.09 -0.23 19.67
C GLY A 75 12.94 0.48 18.32
N LEU A 76 11.90 1.31 18.17
CA LEU A 76 11.57 2.02 16.93
C LEU A 76 11.38 1.07 15.73
N THR A 77 10.72 -0.06 15.98
CA THR A 77 10.39 -1.05 14.96
C THR A 77 8.88 -1.19 14.81
N GLY A 78 8.44 -1.68 13.66
CA GLY A 78 7.04 -1.99 13.42
C GLY A 78 6.88 -3.05 12.34
N ALA A 79 5.75 -3.73 12.37
CA ALA A 79 5.39 -4.75 11.41
C ALA A 79 3.88 -4.74 11.13
N VAL A 80 3.52 -5.09 9.91
CA VAL A 80 2.15 -5.41 9.50
C VAL A 80 2.19 -6.81 8.91
N ASN A 81 1.65 -7.78 9.64
CA ASN A 81 1.73 -9.19 9.27
C ASN A 81 0.34 -9.67 8.84
N PHE A 82 0.28 -10.39 7.73
CA PHE A 82 -0.87 -11.26 7.45
C PHE A 82 -0.70 -12.54 8.28
N VAL A 83 -1.68 -12.86 9.13
CA VAL A 83 -1.53 -13.90 10.16
C VAL A 83 -2.64 -14.93 10.18
N GLY A 84 -3.65 -14.82 9.31
CA GLY A 84 -4.77 -15.75 9.32
C GLY A 84 -5.93 -15.26 8.48
N GLU A 85 -7.01 -16.02 8.43
CA GLU A 85 -8.20 -15.70 7.66
C GLU A 85 -9.45 -16.29 8.32
N ASN A 86 -10.61 -15.68 8.07
CA ASN A 86 -11.92 -16.17 8.53
C ASN A 86 -11.99 -16.44 10.04
N GLY A 87 -11.33 -15.60 10.84
CA GLY A 87 -11.31 -15.72 12.31
C GLY A 87 -10.31 -16.75 12.86
N VAL A 88 -9.53 -17.42 12.01
CA VAL A 88 -8.51 -18.39 12.43
C VAL A 88 -7.12 -17.78 12.30
N VAL A 89 -6.38 -17.76 13.41
CA VAL A 89 -4.98 -17.30 13.44
C VAL A 89 -4.05 -18.48 13.11
N LEU A 90 -3.20 -18.29 12.11
CA LEU A 90 -2.29 -19.29 11.53
C LEU A 90 -0.81 -18.87 11.63
N GLY A 91 -0.53 -17.62 11.98
CA GLY A 91 0.81 -17.06 12.16
C GLY A 91 1.37 -16.36 10.91
N SER A 92 2.40 -15.54 11.12
CA SER A 92 3.00 -14.69 10.07
C SER A 92 3.80 -15.47 9.03
N GLU A 93 4.40 -16.60 9.42
CA GLU A 93 5.09 -17.50 8.47
C GLU A 93 4.10 -18.09 7.46
N TRP A 94 2.94 -18.56 7.93
CA TRP A 94 1.87 -19.01 7.07
C TRP A 94 1.39 -17.89 6.14
N GLY A 95 1.15 -16.69 6.67
CA GLY A 95 0.68 -15.57 5.86
C GLY A 95 1.69 -15.14 4.79
N THR A 96 2.99 -15.19 5.10
CA THR A 96 4.04 -14.95 4.10
C THR A 96 3.99 -15.96 2.96
N ALA A 97 3.88 -17.25 3.28
CA ALA A 97 3.76 -18.31 2.27
C ALA A 97 2.48 -18.17 1.43
N GLU A 98 1.36 -17.83 2.07
CA GLU A 98 0.09 -17.64 1.38
C GLU A 98 0.12 -16.41 0.48
N LEU A 99 0.68 -15.27 0.91
CA LEU A 99 0.85 -14.08 0.07
C LEU A 99 1.75 -14.35 -1.14
N LEU A 100 2.75 -15.22 -1.03
CA LEU A 100 3.59 -15.61 -2.18
C LEU A 100 2.78 -16.39 -3.22
N ARG A 101 1.87 -17.26 -2.78
CA ARG A 101 1.08 -18.15 -3.65
C ARG A 101 -0.20 -17.49 -4.19
N ARG A 102 -0.79 -16.57 -3.43
CA ARG A 102 -2.07 -15.92 -3.76
C ARG A 102 -1.90 -15.01 -4.99
N PRO A 103 -2.81 -15.09 -5.99
CA PRO A 103 -2.80 -14.14 -7.09
C PRO A 103 -3.22 -12.76 -6.60
N LEU A 104 -2.87 -11.73 -7.36
CA LEU A 104 -3.46 -10.41 -7.17
C LEU A 104 -4.98 -10.49 -7.29
N ARG A 105 -5.64 -9.59 -6.56
CA ARG A 105 -7.07 -9.35 -6.70
C ARG A 105 -7.41 -8.99 -8.15
N ALA A 106 -8.44 -9.64 -8.69
CA ALA A 106 -8.84 -9.49 -10.10
C ALA A 106 -9.49 -8.14 -10.40
N ASP A 107 -9.95 -7.42 -9.37
CA ASP A 107 -10.57 -6.10 -9.46
C ASP A 107 -9.57 -4.96 -9.25
N LEU A 108 -8.26 -5.24 -9.26
CA LEU A 108 -7.24 -4.19 -9.21
C LEU A 108 -7.06 -3.54 -10.57
N GLU A 109 -7.37 -2.26 -10.64
CA GLU A 109 -7.16 -1.43 -11.82
C GLU A 109 -6.76 -0.01 -11.41
N ALA A 110 -6.12 0.70 -12.33
CA ALA A 110 -5.88 2.13 -12.19
C ALA A 110 -7.20 2.90 -12.31
N ASP A 111 -7.27 4.07 -11.67
CA ASP A 111 -8.43 4.95 -11.77
C ASP A 111 -8.63 5.35 -13.25
N PRO A 112 -9.84 5.17 -13.83
CA PRO A 112 -10.07 5.44 -15.25
C PRO A 112 -9.81 6.90 -15.64
N ASP A 113 -9.94 7.83 -14.70
CA ASP A 113 -9.75 9.27 -14.91
C ASP A 113 -8.35 9.75 -14.48
N LEU A 114 -7.39 8.84 -14.29
CA LEU A 114 -6.03 9.19 -13.85
C LEU A 114 -5.33 10.08 -14.90
N PRO A 115 -4.94 11.32 -14.55
CA PRO A 115 -4.33 12.25 -15.49
C PRO A 115 -3.02 11.71 -16.11
N ASP A 116 -2.78 12.02 -17.39
CA ASP A 116 -1.62 11.50 -18.14
C ASP A 116 -0.27 11.89 -17.53
N ASP A 117 -0.17 13.09 -16.94
CA ASP A 117 1.02 13.54 -16.23
C ASP A 117 1.28 12.71 -14.96
N THR A 118 0.22 12.34 -14.25
CA THR A 118 0.26 11.48 -13.07
C THR A 118 0.62 10.04 -13.46
N ARG A 119 0.06 9.54 -14.57
CA ARG A 119 0.42 8.23 -15.14
C ARG A 119 1.89 8.18 -15.51
N LEU A 120 2.40 9.22 -16.17
CA LEU A 120 3.81 9.35 -16.54
C LEU A 120 4.69 9.38 -15.29
N TRP A 121 4.36 10.22 -14.30
CA TRP A 121 5.06 10.28 -13.02
C TRP A 121 5.14 8.91 -12.35
N ALA A 122 4.02 8.20 -12.23
CA ALA A 122 3.97 6.87 -11.61
C ALA A 122 4.83 5.86 -12.36
N ALA A 123 4.81 5.88 -13.70
CA ALA A 123 5.64 5.01 -14.52
C ALA A 123 7.15 5.29 -14.33
N LEU A 124 7.55 6.56 -14.25
CA LEU A 124 8.93 6.95 -13.98
C LEU A 124 9.38 6.49 -12.60
N GLN A 125 8.54 6.68 -11.57
CA GLN A 125 8.84 6.19 -10.23
C GLN A 125 8.99 4.67 -10.19
N ASN A 126 8.10 3.93 -10.85
CA ASN A 126 8.18 2.48 -10.94
C ASN A 126 9.47 2.03 -11.66
N ALA A 127 9.86 2.71 -12.74
CA ALA A 127 11.14 2.47 -13.40
C ALA A 127 12.33 2.73 -12.47
N SER A 128 12.24 3.72 -11.59
CA SER A 128 13.30 4.06 -10.62
C SER A 128 13.32 3.19 -9.36
N GLY A 129 12.61 2.06 -9.35
CA GLY A 129 12.58 1.14 -8.19
C GLY A 129 11.38 1.35 -7.25
N GLY A 130 10.39 2.15 -7.68
CA GLY A 130 9.13 2.37 -6.98
C GLY A 130 9.22 3.43 -5.88
N THR A 131 8.06 3.80 -5.32
CA THR A 131 7.99 4.81 -4.25
C THR A 131 8.62 4.35 -2.94
N TRP A 132 8.70 3.04 -2.72
CA TRP A 132 9.44 2.43 -1.61
C TRP A 132 10.96 2.59 -1.74
N GLY A 133 11.47 2.92 -2.92
CA GLY A 133 12.87 3.29 -3.17
C GLY A 133 13.22 4.74 -2.77
N GLY A 134 12.31 5.46 -2.12
CA GLY A 134 12.55 6.85 -1.68
C GLY A 134 11.99 7.92 -2.61
N CYS A 135 11.20 7.54 -3.61
CA CYS A 135 10.55 8.46 -4.56
C CYS A 135 11.53 9.34 -5.35
N VAL A 136 12.74 8.84 -5.63
CA VAL A 136 13.77 9.54 -6.40
C VAL A 136 13.83 8.98 -7.82
N TYR A 137 13.92 9.85 -8.82
CA TYR A 137 14.16 9.42 -10.20
C TYR A 137 15.59 8.91 -10.38
N ASP A 138 15.70 7.65 -10.77
CA ASP A 138 16.90 7.06 -11.36
C ASP A 138 16.91 7.38 -12.86
N ALA A 139 17.52 8.50 -13.20
CA ALA A 139 17.58 8.99 -14.58
C ALA A 139 18.26 8.00 -15.52
N ASP A 140 19.32 7.31 -15.06
CA ASP A 140 20.04 6.33 -15.86
C ASP A 140 19.18 5.10 -16.14
N ALA A 141 18.48 4.58 -15.13
CA ALA A 141 17.57 3.45 -15.31
C ALA A 141 16.33 3.79 -16.16
N ILE A 142 15.86 5.03 -16.11
CA ILE A 142 14.78 5.53 -16.97
C ILE A 142 15.27 5.59 -18.43
N VAL A 143 16.38 6.29 -18.68
CA VAL A 143 16.95 6.46 -20.03
C VAL A 143 17.29 5.11 -20.65
N ALA A 144 17.88 4.20 -19.87
CA ALA A 144 18.22 2.86 -20.33
C ALA A 144 16.99 2.07 -20.80
N ARG A 145 15.86 2.13 -20.07
CA ARG A 145 14.61 1.46 -20.47
C ARG A 145 13.98 2.07 -21.71
N LEU A 146 13.98 3.40 -21.83
CA LEU A 146 13.43 4.11 -22.99
C LEU A 146 14.28 3.93 -24.26
N SER A 147 15.56 3.58 -24.10
CA SER A 147 16.49 3.35 -25.21
C SER A 147 16.54 1.89 -25.66
N GLN A 148 15.80 0.98 -25.01
CA GLN A 148 15.67 -0.40 -25.46
C GLN A 148 14.74 -0.45 -26.69
N PRO A 149 15.18 -1.07 -27.80
CA PRO A 149 14.40 -1.17 -29.03
C PRO A 149 13.17 -2.06 -28.90
#